data_AF-A0A444WA26-F1
#
_entry.id   AF-A0A444WA26-F1
#
_cell.length_a   1.000
_cell.length_b   1.000
_cell.length_c   1.000
_cell.angle_alpha   90.00
_cell.angle_beta   90.00
_cell.angle_gamma   90.00
#
_symmetry.space_group_name_H-M   'P 1'
#
loop_
_entity.id
_entity.type
_entity.pdbx_description
1 polymer ?
#
loop_
_entity_poly.entity_id
_entity_poly.type
_entity_poly.pdbx_seq_one_letter_code
_entity_poly.pdbx_strand_id
1 'polypeptide(L)'
;MDKIRSNRHPLKFYFALFIVMAVILLFASFLLDTYLKRKEANNITFLFLAILVVSLALFLVYKIFKTCPTIKITESDIYINKASYKLSYIKSIKFADKHFHPLFRDYLEGAKIVFKNNRAVCIYDDFYSNAADLKVFLDYKLNNKIIYTVEEKSGEINNQDLAFDSYKGNPFFSLRNISSLMIIAVMFKVIIVKSLSWSDLILFIFLSCHTVILIYFNYYFEMNDDYIVIKNHILFWKKTAYSTKDIREIVLRHGGSQRGKPNSLKIILTDYKVKSYYATSINEKTWLKFAKDIKKLKIKIR
;
A
#
# COMPACT_ATOMS: atom_id res chain seq x y z
N MET A 1 21.57 19.72 -0.53
CA MET A 1 20.46 19.25 -1.39
C MET A 1 19.43 20.36 -1.33
N ASP A 2 19.32 21.17 -2.37
CA ASP A 2 18.74 22.53 -2.21
C ASP A 2 17.27 22.58 -2.66
N LYS A 3 16.81 21.48 -3.27
CA LYS A 3 15.45 21.26 -3.70
C LYS A 3 15.13 19.78 -3.77
N ILE A 4 13.89 19.43 -3.48
CA ILE A 4 13.34 18.10 -3.70
C ILE A 4 11.96 18.21 -4.35
N ARG A 5 11.63 17.27 -5.23
CA ARG A 5 10.34 17.20 -5.92
C ARG A 5 9.71 15.84 -5.71
N SER A 6 8.41 15.82 -5.46
CA SER A 6 7.63 14.59 -5.33
C SER A 6 7.65 13.81 -6.64
N ASN A 7 7.88 12.51 -6.52
CA ASN A 7 7.77 11.55 -7.59
C ASN A 7 6.58 10.64 -7.30
N ARG A 8 5.56 10.66 -8.16
CA ARG A 8 4.38 9.81 -7.98
C ARG A 8 4.74 8.36 -8.26
N HIS A 9 4.24 7.44 -7.44
CA HIS A 9 4.62 6.04 -7.54
C HIS A 9 4.10 5.43 -8.86
N PRO A 10 4.95 4.84 -9.73
CA PRO A 10 4.52 4.31 -11.03
C PRO A 10 3.41 3.27 -10.90
N LEU A 11 3.61 2.27 -10.03
CA LEU A 11 2.60 1.22 -9.81
C LEU A 11 1.39 1.70 -8.97
N LYS A 12 1.62 2.20 -7.76
CA LYS A 12 0.54 2.51 -6.81
C LYS A 12 -0.31 3.73 -7.22
N PHE A 13 0.23 4.66 -8.01
CA PHE A 13 -0.52 5.81 -8.51
C PHE A 13 -0.99 5.60 -9.95
N TYR A 14 -0.08 5.49 -10.92
CA TYR A 14 -0.44 5.52 -12.34
C TYR A 14 -1.07 4.20 -12.81
N PHE A 15 -0.45 3.06 -12.48
CA PHE A 15 -0.99 1.76 -12.90
C PHE A 15 -2.32 1.45 -12.21
N ALA A 16 -2.44 1.75 -10.91
CA ALA A 16 -3.72 1.63 -10.19
C ALA A 16 -4.82 2.50 -10.84
N LEU A 17 -4.50 3.75 -11.19
CA LEU A 17 -5.44 4.63 -11.90
C LEU A 17 -5.80 4.08 -13.28
N PHE A 18 -4.82 3.57 -14.02
CA PHE A 18 -5.04 2.95 -15.33
C PHE A 18 -6.01 1.77 -15.25
N ILE A 19 -5.81 0.84 -14.31
CA ILE A 19 -6.72 -0.30 -14.12
C ILE A 19 -8.14 0.18 -13.82
N VAL A 20 -8.30 1.13 -12.88
CA VAL A 20 -9.62 1.67 -12.53
C VAL A 20 -10.29 2.32 -13.74
N MET A 21 -9.55 3.08 -14.55
CA MET A 21 -10.07 3.68 -15.78
C MET A 21 -10.44 2.62 -16.81
N ALA A 22 -9.61 1.60 -17.02
CA ALA A 22 -9.89 0.52 -17.96
C ALA A 22 -11.19 -0.21 -17.60
N VAL A 23 -11.39 -0.55 -16.32
CA VAL A 23 -12.63 -1.22 -15.87
C VAL A 23 -13.86 -0.34 -16.08
N ILE A 24 -13.78 0.95 -15.74
CA ILE A 24 -14.90 1.88 -15.91
C ILE A 24 -15.24 2.09 -17.39
N LEU A 25 -14.22 2.23 -18.24
CA LEU A 25 -14.41 2.40 -19.69
C LEU A 25 -14.95 1.13 -20.35
N LEU A 26 -14.48 -0.07 -19.95
CA LEU A 26 -15.05 -1.33 -20.40
C LEU A 26 -16.54 -1.45 -20.04
N PHE A 27 -16.91 -1.02 -18.83
CA PHE A 27 -18.32 -0.99 -18.43
C PHE A 27 -19.14 0.02 -19.24
N ALA A 28 -18.61 1.22 -19.49
CA ALA A 28 -19.26 2.20 -20.36
C ALA A 28 -19.43 1.68 -21.80
N SER A 29 -18.41 1.00 -22.35
CA SER A 29 -18.48 0.35 -23.67
C SER A 29 -19.55 -0.73 -23.73
N PHE A 30 -19.68 -1.55 -22.67
CA PHE A 30 -20.76 -2.55 -22.58
C PHE A 30 -22.15 -1.92 -22.59
N LEU A 31 -22.34 -0.82 -21.85
CA LEU A 31 -23.61 -0.07 -21.86
C LEU A 31 -23.92 0.53 -23.24
N LEU A 32 -22.90 1.07 -23.91
CA LEU A 32 -23.04 1.63 -25.25
C LEU A 32 -23.37 0.55 -26.29
N ASP A 33 -22.69 -0.60 -26.26
CA ASP A 33 -23.01 -1.75 -27.12
C ASP A 33 -24.45 -2.23 -26.90
N THR A 34 -24.88 -2.30 -25.65
CA THR A 34 -26.27 -2.66 -25.29
C THR A 34 -27.28 -1.66 -25.85
N TYR A 35 -26.98 -0.35 -25.79
CA TYR A 35 -27.80 0.69 -26.40
C TYR A 35 -27.90 0.52 -27.92
N LEU A 36 -26.76 0.31 -28.59
CA LEU A 36 -26.70 0.17 -30.05
C LEU A 36 -27.45 -1.07 -30.56
N LYS A 37 -27.38 -2.20 -29.83
CA LYS A 37 -28.11 -3.43 -30.16
C LYS A 37 -29.61 -3.34 -29.89
N ARG A 38 -30.04 -2.52 -28.93
CA ARG A 38 -31.46 -2.34 -28.56
C ARG A 38 -32.10 -1.10 -29.19
N LYS A 39 -31.58 -0.66 -30.33
CA LYS A 39 -32.01 0.58 -31.01
C LYS A 39 -33.51 0.65 -31.30
N GLU A 40 -34.16 -0.50 -31.50
CA GLU A 40 -35.61 -0.60 -31.75
C GLU A 40 -36.48 -0.27 -30.52
N ALA A 41 -35.94 -0.36 -29.30
CA ALA A 41 -36.71 -0.17 -28.06
C ALA A 41 -36.67 1.28 -27.51
N ASN A 42 -36.11 2.24 -28.25
CA ASN A 42 -35.98 3.65 -27.83
C ASN A 42 -35.37 3.84 -26.41
N ASN A 43 -34.51 2.92 -25.98
CA ASN A 43 -34.05 2.86 -24.60
C ASN A 43 -32.83 3.76 -24.37
N ILE A 44 -33.06 5.08 -24.40
CA ILE A 44 -32.07 6.15 -24.19
C ILE A 44 -31.36 6.03 -22.82
N THR A 45 -31.95 5.30 -21.87
CA THR A 45 -31.40 5.09 -20.52
C THR A 45 -29.98 4.52 -20.54
N PHE A 46 -29.68 3.57 -21.44
CA PHE A 46 -28.34 2.98 -21.54
C PHE A 46 -27.29 3.99 -22.04
N LEU A 47 -27.66 4.87 -22.97
CA LEU A 47 -26.81 5.95 -23.45
C LEU A 47 -26.51 6.94 -22.33
N PHE A 48 -27.54 7.37 -21.59
CA PHE A 48 -27.37 8.27 -20.45
C PHE A 48 -26.46 7.66 -19.37
N LEU A 49 -26.65 6.37 -19.07
CA LEU A 49 -25.82 5.66 -18.10
C LEU A 49 -24.37 5.56 -18.57
N ALA A 50 -24.12 5.28 -19.86
CA ALA A 50 -22.77 5.26 -20.41
C ALA A 50 -22.07 6.63 -20.27
N ILE A 51 -22.77 7.73 -20.59
CA ILE A 51 -22.27 9.10 -20.41
C ILE A 51 -21.94 9.37 -18.95
N LEU A 52 -22.85 9.02 -18.03
CA LEU A 52 -22.66 9.20 -16.59
C LEU A 52 -21.42 8.44 -16.07
N VAL A 53 -21.22 7.21 -16.53
CA VAL A 53 -20.06 6.37 -16.17
C VAL A 53 -18.76 7.00 -16.68
N VAL A 54 -18.72 7.55 -17.90
CA VAL A 54 -17.56 8.27 -18.42
C VAL A 54 -17.30 9.57 -17.64
N SER A 55 -18.33 10.35 -17.33
CA SER A 55 -18.21 11.55 -16.50
C SER A 55 -17.66 11.22 -15.10
N LEU A 56 -18.11 10.11 -14.51
CA LEU A 56 -17.58 9.61 -13.25
C LEU A 56 -16.09 9.27 -13.38
N ALA A 57 -15.66 8.60 -14.45
CA ALA A 57 -14.26 8.28 -14.70
C ALA A 57 -13.38 9.54 -14.67
N LEU A 58 -13.78 10.57 -15.44
CA LEU A 58 -13.09 11.86 -15.50
C LEU A 58 -13.05 12.56 -14.13
N PHE A 59 -14.16 12.53 -13.39
CA PHE A 59 -14.23 13.07 -12.04
C PHE A 59 -13.26 12.38 -11.07
N LEU A 60 -13.12 11.05 -11.14
CA LEU A 60 -12.17 10.30 -10.31
C LEU A 60 -10.72 10.66 -10.63
N VAL A 61 -10.38 10.82 -11.91
CA VAL A 61 -9.06 11.30 -12.34
C VAL A 61 -8.79 12.70 -11.79
N TYR A 62 -9.72 13.63 -11.95
CA TYR A 62 -9.58 14.96 -11.36
C TYR A 62 -9.35 14.89 -9.84
N LYS A 63 -10.15 14.09 -9.14
CA LYS A 63 -10.09 13.96 -7.68
C LYS A 63 -8.77 13.36 -7.20
N ILE A 64 -8.22 12.35 -7.90
CA ILE A 64 -6.94 11.71 -7.49
C ILE A 64 -5.76 12.68 -7.66
N PHE A 65 -5.71 13.42 -8.77
CA PHE A 65 -4.65 14.43 -9.02
C PHE A 65 -4.77 15.63 -8.09
N LYS A 66 -5.99 16.02 -7.70
CA LYS A 66 -6.22 17.05 -6.69
C LYS A 66 -5.77 16.60 -5.30
N THR A 67 -6.00 15.33 -4.95
CA THR A 67 -5.69 14.77 -3.63
C THR A 67 -4.21 14.45 -3.47
N CYS A 68 -3.54 14.05 -4.55
CA CYS A 68 -2.10 13.77 -4.60
C CYS A 68 -1.38 14.79 -5.51
N PRO A 69 -1.25 16.05 -5.06
CA PRO A 69 -0.66 17.11 -5.85
C PRO A 69 0.83 16.87 -6.14
N THR A 70 1.38 17.55 -7.12
CA THR A 70 2.84 17.64 -7.25
C THR A 70 3.35 18.54 -6.13
N ILE A 71 4.35 18.10 -5.39
CA ILE A 71 4.97 18.85 -4.30
C ILE A 71 6.42 19.12 -4.68
N LYS A 72 6.87 20.37 -4.53
CA LYS A 72 8.28 20.73 -4.66
C LYS A 72 8.66 21.56 -3.45
N ILE A 73 9.76 21.25 -2.81
CA ILE A 73 10.25 21.96 -1.63
C ILE A 73 11.62 22.52 -1.99
N THR A 74 11.83 23.80 -1.68
CA THR A 74 13.10 24.52 -1.82
C THR A 74 13.58 24.95 -0.42
N GLU A 75 14.66 25.73 -0.37
CA GLU A 75 15.20 26.30 0.86
C GLU A 75 14.15 27.08 1.69
N SER A 76 13.32 27.91 1.05
CA SER A 76 12.38 28.82 1.71
C SER A 76 10.92 28.52 1.44
N ASP A 77 10.60 27.75 0.39
CA ASP A 77 9.26 27.62 -0.15
C ASP A 77 8.84 26.16 -0.37
N ILE A 78 7.53 25.94 -0.28
CA ILE A 78 6.86 24.72 -0.69
C ILE A 78 5.82 25.05 -1.77
N TYR A 79 5.96 24.38 -2.90
CA TYR A 79 5.06 24.48 -4.03
C TYR A 79 4.11 23.29 -4.03
N ILE A 80 2.80 23.57 -4.04
CA ILE A 80 1.72 22.59 -4.17
C ILE A 80 1.03 22.81 -5.50
N ASN A 81 1.26 21.91 -6.46
CA ASN A 81 0.95 22.10 -7.88
C ASN A 81 1.58 23.40 -8.41
N LYS A 82 0.75 24.40 -8.70
CA LYS A 82 1.18 25.73 -9.17
C LYS A 82 1.25 26.78 -8.06
N ALA A 83 0.71 26.50 -6.87
CA ALA A 83 0.68 27.45 -5.77
C ALA A 83 1.98 27.39 -4.96
N SER A 84 2.54 28.54 -4.58
CA SER A 84 3.73 28.65 -3.73
C SER A 84 3.36 29.12 -2.32
N TYR A 85 4.03 28.58 -1.31
CA TYR A 85 3.89 28.96 0.09
C TYR A 85 5.27 29.03 0.73
N LYS A 86 5.54 30.05 1.54
CA LYS A 86 6.75 30.06 2.38
C LYS A 86 6.68 28.93 3.41
N LEU A 87 7.81 28.32 3.75
CA LEU A 87 7.88 27.30 4.81
C LEU A 87 7.43 27.85 6.16
N SER A 88 7.72 29.12 6.45
CA SER A 88 7.23 29.85 7.64
C SER A 88 5.69 30.03 7.68
N TYR A 89 5.00 29.72 6.59
CA TYR A 89 3.54 29.71 6.51
C TYR A 89 2.92 28.37 6.94
N ILE A 90 3.74 27.34 7.18
CA ILE A 90 3.30 26.08 7.75
C ILE A 90 2.96 26.33 9.24
N LYS A 91 1.71 26.05 9.61
CA LYS A 91 1.23 26.15 10.99
C LYS A 91 1.62 24.91 11.79
N SER A 92 1.48 23.73 11.20
CA SER A 92 1.87 22.46 11.83
C SER A 92 2.07 21.38 10.79
N ILE A 93 2.87 20.38 11.15
CA ILE A 93 3.09 19.17 10.36
C ILE A 93 3.03 17.94 11.25
N LYS A 94 2.32 16.91 10.80
CA LYS A 94 2.34 15.58 11.41
C LYS A 94 2.92 14.60 10.41
N PHE A 95 4.12 14.06 10.66
CA PHE A 95 4.89 13.32 9.65
C PHE A 95 4.54 11.82 9.49
N ALA A 96 4.03 11.19 10.56
CA ALA A 96 3.74 9.76 10.60
C ALA A 96 2.38 9.55 11.28
N ASP A 97 1.32 9.83 10.54
CA ASP A 97 -0.05 9.67 11.04
C ASP A 97 -0.99 9.18 9.92
N LYS A 98 -2.16 8.70 10.34
CA LYS A 98 -3.22 8.23 9.46
C LYS A 98 -4.09 9.40 9.01
N HIS A 99 -4.25 9.53 7.69
CA HIS A 99 -5.04 10.59 7.09
C HIS A 99 -6.09 10.01 6.14
N PHE A 100 -7.32 10.50 6.27
CA PHE A 100 -8.43 10.05 5.45
C PHE A 100 -8.18 10.40 3.98
N HIS A 101 -8.24 9.39 3.12
CA HIS A 101 -8.15 9.55 1.68
C HIS A 101 -9.55 9.49 1.03
N PRO A 102 -10.06 10.61 0.46
CA PRO A 102 -11.45 10.70 -0.02
C PRO A 102 -11.85 9.71 -1.12
N LEU A 103 -10.90 9.24 -1.93
CA LEU A 103 -11.18 8.28 -3.01
C LEU A 103 -11.36 6.85 -2.48
N PHE A 104 -10.53 6.43 -1.53
CA PHE A 104 -10.51 5.05 -1.02
C PHE A 104 -11.39 4.87 0.22
N ARG A 105 -11.93 5.98 0.76
CA ARG A 105 -12.67 6.02 2.04
C ARG A 105 -11.93 5.21 3.12
N ASP A 106 -10.62 5.41 3.20
CA ASP A 106 -9.73 4.70 4.11
C ASP A 106 -8.67 5.68 4.64
N TYR A 107 -8.07 5.34 5.77
CA TYR A 107 -7.00 6.11 6.39
C TYR A 107 -5.65 5.57 5.96
N LEU A 108 -4.92 6.38 5.21
CA LEU A 108 -3.60 6.06 4.68
C LEU A 108 -2.52 6.73 5.52
N GLU A 109 -1.36 6.09 5.61
CA GLU A 109 -0.22 6.74 6.28
C GLU A 109 0.33 7.85 5.41
N GLY A 110 0.76 8.92 6.05
CA GLY A 110 1.38 10.02 5.37
C GLY A 110 1.79 11.13 6.32
N ALA A 111 2.19 12.25 5.72
CA ALA A 111 2.38 13.50 6.43
C ALA A 111 1.27 14.49 6.10
N LYS A 112 0.65 15.12 7.11
CA LYS A 112 -0.30 16.22 6.90
C LYS A 112 0.35 17.55 7.25
N ILE A 113 0.39 18.42 6.27
CA ILE A 113 0.85 19.81 6.36
C ILE A 113 -0.39 20.68 6.51
N VAL A 114 -0.45 21.48 7.56
CA VAL A 114 -1.50 22.48 7.77
C VAL A 114 -0.88 23.86 7.67
N PHE A 115 -1.39 24.68 6.76
CA PHE A 115 -0.96 26.06 6.56
C PHE A 115 -1.75 27.04 7.45
N LYS A 116 -1.24 28.26 7.62
CA LYS A 116 -1.90 29.30 8.46
C LYS A 116 -3.30 29.69 7.97
N ASN A 117 -3.62 29.55 6.69
CA ASN A 117 -4.98 29.72 6.13
C ASN A 117 -5.88 28.48 6.34
N ASN A 118 -5.52 27.54 7.21
CA ASN A 118 -6.22 26.28 7.44
C ASN A 118 -6.30 25.33 6.23
N ARG A 119 -5.62 25.65 5.11
CA ARG A 119 -5.44 24.69 4.02
C ARG A 119 -4.61 23.52 4.53
N ALA A 120 -5.04 22.30 4.22
CA ALA A 120 -4.29 21.09 4.52
C ALA A 120 -3.88 20.36 3.25
N VAL A 121 -2.68 19.81 3.24
CA VAL A 121 -2.16 18.96 2.17
C VAL A 121 -1.54 17.72 2.79
N CYS A 122 -1.81 16.56 2.20
CA CYS A 122 -1.28 15.29 2.67
C CYS A 122 -0.24 14.74 1.68
N ILE A 123 0.91 14.30 2.20
CA ILE A 123 1.88 13.47 1.49
C ILE A 123 1.58 12.02 1.88
N TYR A 124 0.84 11.31 1.04
CA TYR A 124 0.49 9.91 1.28
C TYR A 124 1.62 8.98 0.86
N ASP A 125 2.07 8.11 1.76
CA ASP A 125 3.27 7.29 1.54
C ASP A 125 3.13 6.30 0.38
N ASP A 126 1.90 5.85 0.12
CA ASP A 126 1.63 4.93 -0.98
C ASP A 126 1.62 5.62 -2.35
N PHE A 127 1.39 6.93 -2.45
CA PHE A 127 1.25 7.62 -3.73
C PHE A 127 2.52 8.29 -4.24
N TYR A 128 3.56 8.40 -3.41
CA TYR A 128 4.86 8.96 -3.82
C TYR A 128 5.99 7.97 -3.55
N SER A 129 6.83 7.71 -4.55
CA SER A 129 7.98 6.81 -4.41
C SER A 129 9.06 7.38 -3.48
N ASN A 130 9.16 8.71 -3.40
CA ASN A 130 10.09 9.43 -2.52
C ASN A 130 9.39 10.14 -1.36
N ALA A 131 8.27 9.58 -0.86
CA ALA A 131 7.53 10.16 0.27
C ALA A 131 8.41 10.36 1.52
N ALA A 132 9.27 9.37 1.83
CA ALA A 132 10.21 9.43 2.94
C ALA A 132 11.19 10.61 2.78
N ASP A 133 11.79 10.76 1.60
CA ASP A 133 12.74 11.83 1.31
C ASP A 133 12.11 13.22 1.45
N LEU A 134 10.85 13.38 1.00
CA LEU A 134 10.10 14.63 1.20
C LEU A 134 9.92 14.95 2.68
N LYS A 135 9.62 13.94 3.50
CA LYS A 135 9.43 14.10 4.94
C LYS A 135 10.74 14.41 5.66
N VAL A 136 11.82 13.69 5.34
CA VAL A 136 13.16 13.95 5.87
C VAL A 136 13.59 15.38 5.54
N PHE A 137 13.39 15.81 4.29
CA PHE A 137 13.73 17.17 3.87
C PHE A 137 12.92 18.23 4.63
N LEU A 138 11.61 18.03 4.80
CA LEU A 138 10.76 18.94 5.56
C LEU A 138 11.12 18.99 7.05
N ASP A 139 11.45 17.84 7.66
CA ASP A 139 11.83 17.77 9.08
C ASP A 139 13.16 18.49 9.33
N TYR A 140 14.11 18.32 8.41
CA TYR A 140 15.35 19.11 8.41
C TYR A 140 15.08 20.61 8.31
N LYS A 141 14.27 21.05 7.34
CA LYS A 141 14.00 22.49 7.13
C LYS A 141 13.17 23.16 8.22
N LEU A 142 12.28 22.43 8.88
CA LEU A 142 11.39 22.99 9.89
C LEU A 142 11.94 22.85 11.31
N ASN A 143 12.63 21.75 11.61
CA ASN A 143 13.05 21.40 12.97
C ASN A 143 14.58 21.24 13.12
N ASN A 144 15.36 21.49 12.05
CA ASN A 144 16.80 21.26 12.00
C ASN A 144 17.22 19.83 12.41
N LYS A 145 16.33 18.86 12.16
CA LYS A 145 16.56 17.47 12.54
C LYS A 145 17.32 16.74 11.43
N ILE A 146 18.54 16.33 11.72
CA ILE A 146 19.34 15.48 10.83
C ILE A 146 18.83 14.05 10.97
N ILE A 147 18.40 13.46 9.86
CA ILE A 147 17.88 12.10 9.82
C ILE A 147 18.70 11.32 8.81
N TYR A 148 19.35 10.26 9.29
CA TYR A 148 20.14 9.37 8.47
C TYR A 148 19.24 8.35 7.78
N THR A 149 19.57 8.01 6.54
CA THR A 149 18.88 6.95 5.81
C THR A 149 19.11 5.62 6.51
N VAL A 150 18.02 4.88 6.76
CA VAL A 150 18.11 3.54 7.33
C VAL A 150 18.47 2.56 6.21
N GLU A 151 19.55 1.82 6.42
CA GLU A 151 19.95 0.70 5.56
C GLU A 151 19.16 -0.56 5.93
N GLU A 152 18.49 -1.14 4.93
CA GLU A 152 17.80 -2.40 5.11
C GLU A 152 18.81 -3.55 4.97
N LYS A 153 19.04 -4.31 6.05
CA LYS A 153 19.87 -5.50 5.98
C LYS A 153 19.08 -6.63 5.31
N SER A 154 19.31 -6.83 4.01
CA SER A 154 18.75 -7.97 3.27
C SER A 154 19.65 -9.19 3.38
N GLY A 155 19.10 -10.34 3.75
CA GLY A 155 19.80 -11.63 3.65
C GLY A 155 20.81 -11.97 4.77
N GLU A 156 21.56 -11.02 5.32
CA GLU A 156 22.82 -11.30 6.02
C GLU A 156 22.84 -11.02 7.54
N ILE A 157 21.76 -11.29 8.27
CA ILE A 157 21.96 -11.56 9.71
C ILE A 157 22.45 -13.00 9.81
N ASN A 158 23.75 -13.17 10.11
CA ASN A 158 24.35 -14.46 10.47
C ASN A 158 23.62 -14.96 11.72
N ASN A 159 22.63 -15.83 11.47
CA ASN A 159 21.62 -16.27 12.42
C ASN A 159 22.14 -17.31 13.44
N GLN A 160 23.44 -17.65 13.42
CA GLN A 160 23.95 -18.78 14.20
C GLN A 160 24.09 -18.48 15.70
N ASP A 161 24.24 -17.20 16.10
CA ASP A 161 24.53 -16.84 17.49
C ASP A 161 23.44 -16.00 18.20
N LEU A 162 22.37 -15.61 17.50
CA LEU A 162 21.28 -14.81 18.10
C LEU A 162 20.03 -15.66 18.26
N ALA A 163 19.57 -15.85 19.51
CA ALA A 163 18.32 -16.51 19.80
C ALA A 163 17.14 -15.61 19.35
N PHE A 164 16.33 -16.09 18.41
CA PHE A 164 15.13 -15.40 17.93
C PHE A 164 13.87 -16.14 18.34
N ASP A 165 12.90 -15.41 18.88
CA ASP A 165 11.54 -15.89 19.05
C ASP A 165 10.81 -15.88 17.72
N SER A 166 10.34 -17.05 17.27
CA SER A 166 9.65 -17.22 15.98
C SER A 166 8.13 -17.19 16.14
N TYR A 167 7.48 -16.29 15.41
CA TYR A 167 6.04 -16.10 15.34
C TYR A 167 5.56 -16.48 13.94
N LYS A 168 5.36 -17.78 13.74
CA LYS A 168 4.91 -18.35 12.46
C LYS A 168 3.68 -19.22 12.66
N GLY A 169 2.85 -19.28 11.63
CA GLY A 169 1.78 -20.27 11.53
C GLY A 169 2.09 -21.31 10.45
N ASN A 170 1.10 -22.12 10.12
CA ASN A 170 1.22 -23.06 9.01
C ASN A 170 0.84 -22.37 7.70
N PRO A 171 1.72 -22.29 6.70
CA PRO A 171 1.44 -21.62 5.44
C PRO A 171 0.44 -22.37 4.55
N PHE A 172 0.09 -23.62 4.83
CA PHE A 172 -0.85 -24.40 4.01
C PHE A 172 -2.25 -24.49 4.65
N PHE A 173 -2.34 -24.45 5.98
CA PHE A 173 -3.60 -24.63 6.72
C PHE A 173 -4.23 -23.32 7.22
N SER A 174 -4.35 -22.33 6.33
CA SER A 174 -5.22 -21.16 6.56
C SER A 174 -6.33 -21.15 5.50
N LEU A 175 -7.52 -20.64 5.81
CA LEU A 175 -8.65 -20.60 4.85
C LEU A 175 -8.24 -19.96 3.51
N ARG A 176 -7.41 -18.90 3.56
CA ARG A 176 -6.90 -18.19 2.38
C ARG A 176 -5.86 -18.98 1.60
N ASN A 177 -5.05 -19.78 2.28
CA ASN A 177 -4.04 -20.61 1.61
C ASN A 177 -4.67 -21.89 1.06
N ILE A 178 -5.71 -22.44 1.70
CA ILE A 178 -6.55 -23.51 1.14
C ILE A 178 -7.24 -23.03 -0.13
N SER A 179 -7.81 -21.81 -0.15
CA SER A 179 -8.35 -21.25 -1.38
C SER A 179 -7.30 -21.05 -2.47
N SER A 180 -6.06 -20.72 -2.09
CA SER A 180 -4.93 -20.67 -3.03
C SER A 180 -4.66 -22.03 -3.67
N LEU A 181 -4.65 -23.10 -2.87
CA LEU A 181 -4.42 -24.46 -3.36
C LEU A 181 -5.54 -24.92 -4.31
N MET A 182 -6.80 -24.61 -4.00
CA MET A 182 -7.93 -24.88 -4.91
C MET A 182 -7.78 -24.14 -6.23
N ILE A 183 -7.36 -22.87 -6.20
CA ILE A 183 -7.11 -22.07 -7.42
C ILE A 183 -5.99 -22.70 -8.25
N ILE A 184 -4.89 -23.10 -7.61
CA ILE A 184 -3.77 -23.78 -8.28
C ILE A 184 -4.26 -25.08 -8.94
N ALA A 185 -5.10 -25.87 -8.26
CA ALA A 185 -5.67 -27.10 -8.83
C ALA A 185 -6.54 -26.82 -10.07
N VAL A 186 -7.35 -25.76 -10.05
CA VAL A 186 -8.13 -25.30 -11.23
C VAL A 186 -7.19 -24.87 -12.35
N MET A 187 -6.12 -24.15 -12.05
CA MET A 187 -5.12 -23.76 -13.06
C MET A 187 -4.43 -24.97 -13.70
N PHE A 188 -4.08 -25.99 -12.92
CA PHE A 188 -3.53 -27.24 -13.45
C PHE A 188 -4.51 -27.94 -14.40
N LYS A 189 -5.79 -27.99 -14.04
CA LYS A 189 -6.82 -28.54 -14.93
C LYS A 189 -6.86 -27.81 -16.27
N VAL A 190 -6.81 -26.48 -16.27
CA VAL A 190 -6.80 -25.67 -17.50
C VAL A 190 -5.61 -26.02 -18.40
N ILE A 191 -4.41 -26.19 -17.83
CA ILE A 191 -3.20 -26.56 -18.60
C ILE A 191 -3.31 -27.93 -19.28
N ILE A 192 -4.01 -28.89 -18.65
CA ILE A 192 -4.14 -30.26 -19.16
C ILE A 192 -5.17 -30.37 -20.30
N VAL A 193 -6.09 -29.40 -20.43
CA VAL A 193 -7.09 -29.40 -21.50
C VAL A 193 -6.41 -29.13 -22.84
N LYS A 194 -6.55 -30.06 -23.81
CA LYS A 194 -5.86 -30.01 -25.11
C LYS A 194 -6.22 -28.81 -25.99
N SER A 195 -7.35 -28.17 -25.76
CA SER A 195 -7.80 -26.99 -26.52
C SER A 195 -8.23 -25.88 -25.56
N LEU A 196 -7.41 -24.84 -25.44
CA LEU A 196 -7.70 -23.66 -24.64
C LEU A 196 -8.50 -22.65 -25.45
N SER A 197 -9.68 -22.26 -24.95
CA SER A 197 -10.40 -21.11 -25.48
C SER A 197 -9.78 -19.79 -24.98
N TRP A 198 -10.11 -18.67 -25.64
CA TRP A 198 -9.72 -17.34 -25.14
C TRP A 198 -10.27 -17.06 -23.74
N SER A 199 -11.47 -17.55 -23.42
CA SER A 199 -12.04 -17.47 -22.07
C SER A 199 -11.19 -18.21 -21.03
N ASP A 200 -10.65 -19.39 -21.37
CA ASP A 200 -9.79 -20.16 -20.46
C ASP A 200 -8.48 -19.42 -20.20
N LEU A 201 -7.91 -18.79 -21.22
CA LEU A 201 -6.70 -17.97 -21.07
C LEU A 201 -6.93 -16.76 -20.17
N ILE A 202 -8.05 -16.06 -20.34
CA ILE A 202 -8.42 -14.91 -19.49
C ILE A 202 -8.61 -15.36 -18.03
N LEU A 203 -9.32 -16.47 -17.82
CA LEU A 203 -9.51 -17.05 -16.49
C LEU A 203 -8.16 -17.45 -15.87
N PHE A 204 -7.27 -18.08 -16.63
CA PHE A 204 -5.94 -18.47 -16.18
C PHE A 204 -5.11 -17.26 -15.75
N ILE A 205 -5.10 -16.18 -16.53
CA ILE A 205 -4.40 -14.94 -16.19
C ILE A 205 -4.98 -14.34 -14.89
N PHE A 206 -6.31 -14.28 -14.78
CA PHE A 206 -6.97 -13.78 -13.58
C PHE A 206 -6.61 -14.58 -12.32
N LEU A 207 -6.67 -15.92 -12.40
CA LEU A 207 -6.31 -16.82 -11.30
C LEU A 207 -4.81 -16.74 -10.96
N SER A 208 -3.95 -16.57 -11.96
CA SER A 208 -2.51 -16.35 -11.77
C SER A 208 -2.25 -15.06 -10.99
N CYS A 209 -2.85 -13.94 -11.41
CA CYS A 209 -2.74 -12.67 -10.70
C CYS A 209 -3.24 -12.78 -9.25
N HIS A 210 -4.36 -13.48 -9.03
CA HIS A 210 -4.87 -13.72 -7.70
C HIS A 210 -3.90 -14.52 -6.82
N THR A 211 -3.31 -15.58 -7.38
CA THR A 211 -2.33 -16.42 -6.66
C THR A 211 -1.08 -15.65 -6.26
N VAL A 212 -0.56 -14.78 -7.14
CA VAL A 212 0.59 -13.91 -6.83
C VAL A 212 0.29 -12.99 -5.63
N ILE A 213 -0.93 -12.44 -5.55
CA ILE A 213 -1.36 -11.61 -4.42
C ILE A 213 -1.36 -12.42 -3.12
N LEU A 214 -1.86 -13.66 -3.14
CA LEU A 214 -1.89 -14.52 -1.95
C LEU A 214 -0.49 -14.92 -1.49
N ILE A 215 0.42 -15.23 -2.42
CA ILE A 215 1.84 -15.50 -2.12
C ILE A 215 2.48 -14.30 -1.41
N TYR A 216 2.20 -13.09 -1.89
CA TYR A 216 2.72 -11.86 -1.30
C TYR A 216 2.27 -11.62 0.15
N PHE A 217 1.14 -12.19 0.60
CA PHE A 217 0.60 -11.95 1.95
C PHE A 217 1.02 -12.96 3.02
N ASN A 218 1.93 -13.88 2.73
CA ASN A 218 2.34 -14.95 3.63
C ASN A 218 3.62 -14.62 4.44
N TYR A 219 3.69 -13.43 5.04
CA TYR A 219 4.82 -13.07 5.92
C TYR A 219 4.65 -13.64 7.34
N TYR A 220 5.78 -13.92 7.97
CA TYR A 220 5.92 -14.24 9.38
C TYR A 220 7.10 -13.49 10.00
N PHE A 221 7.17 -13.52 11.33
CA PHE A 221 8.07 -12.65 12.09
C PHE A 221 8.96 -13.47 13.02
N GLU A 222 10.20 -13.04 13.13
CA GLU A 222 11.16 -13.47 14.14
C GLU A 222 11.66 -12.22 14.84
N MET A 223 11.86 -12.26 16.15
CA MET A 223 12.42 -11.10 16.84
C MET A 223 13.26 -11.48 18.05
N ASN A 224 14.14 -10.58 18.43
CA ASN A 224 14.83 -10.53 19.71
C ASN A 224 14.86 -9.06 20.18
N ASP A 225 15.65 -8.74 21.20
CA ASP A 225 15.70 -7.38 21.76
C ASP A 225 16.29 -6.34 20.78
N ASP A 226 17.14 -6.77 19.85
CA ASP A 226 17.89 -5.89 18.95
C ASP A 226 17.31 -5.83 17.54
N TYR A 227 16.60 -6.86 17.09
CA TYR A 227 16.17 -7.01 15.71
C TYR A 227 14.76 -7.57 15.58
N ILE A 228 14.05 -7.06 14.57
CA ILE A 228 12.83 -7.66 14.02
C ILE A 228 13.14 -8.16 12.60
N VAL A 229 13.04 -9.46 12.41
CA VAL A 229 13.29 -10.15 11.15
C VAL A 229 11.96 -10.56 10.54
N ILE A 230 11.77 -10.20 9.27
CA ILE A 230 10.55 -10.45 8.53
C ILE A 230 10.88 -11.39 7.38
N LYS A 231 10.11 -12.47 7.29
CA LYS A 231 10.31 -13.53 6.31
C LYS A 231 9.00 -13.86 5.62
N ASN A 232 9.07 -14.31 4.37
CA ASN A 232 7.90 -14.85 3.68
C ASN A 232 7.99 -16.39 3.64
N HIS A 233 6.88 -17.08 3.88
CA HIS A 233 6.85 -18.55 3.86
C HIS A 233 7.07 -19.13 2.46
N ILE A 234 6.56 -18.48 1.42
CA ILE A 234 6.56 -18.99 0.05
C ILE A 234 7.74 -18.40 -0.72
N LEU A 235 7.95 -17.09 -0.61
CA LEU A 235 9.11 -16.39 -1.18
C LEU A 235 10.28 -16.47 -0.19
N PHE A 236 10.87 -17.66 -0.01
CA PHE A 236 11.90 -17.90 1.02
C PHE A 236 13.12 -16.97 0.93
N TRP A 237 13.42 -16.44 -0.26
CA TRP A 237 14.47 -15.44 -0.49
C TRP A 237 14.10 -14.03 0.01
N LYS A 238 12.83 -13.76 0.30
CA LYS A 238 12.38 -12.48 0.88
C LYS A 238 12.56 -12.53 2.40
N LYS A 239 13.74 -12.12 2.84
CA LYS A 239 14.11 -11.88 4.25
C LYS A 239 14.62 -10.45 4.40
N THR A 240 14.07 -9.72 5.36
CA THR A 240 14.53 -8.37 5.71
C THR A 240 14.62 -8.24 7.21
N ALA A 241 15.69 -7.66 7.70
CA ALA A 241 15.87 -7.41 9.13
C ALA A 241 15.97 -5.92 9.43
N TYR A 242 15.34 -5.54 10.54
CA TYR A 242 15.30 -4.17 11.05
C TYR A 242 15.89 -4.16 12.45
N SER A 243 16.88 -3.30 12.69
CA SER A 243 17.34 -2.99 14.04
C SER A 243 16.22 -2.27 14.80
N THR A 244 15.96 -2.64 16.05
CA THR A 244 14.97 -1.99 16.91
C THR A 244 15.26 -0.50 17.10
N LYS A 245 16.52 -0.09 16.99
CA LYS A 245 16.98 1.32 17.06
C LYS A 245 16.56 2.14 15.84
N ASP A 246 16.42 1.50 14.68
CA ASP A 246 16.04 2.16 13.42
C ASP A 246 14.52 2.26 13.24
N ILE A 247 13.76 1.63 14.14
CA ILE A 247 12.30 1.64 14.11
C ILE A 247 11.78 2.81 14.94
N ARG A 248 11.07 3.72 14.30
CA ARG A 248 10.38 4.82 14.97
C ARG A 248 9.06 4.36 15.60
N GLU A 249 8.27 3.63 14.83
CA GLU A 249 6.93 3.22 15.23
C GLU A 249 6.55 1.91 14.55
N ILE A 250 5.87 1.06 15.31
CA ILE A 250 5.26 -0.16 14.80
C ILE A 250 3.74 -0.01 14.84
N VAL A 251 3.09 -0.33 13.73
CA VAL A 251 1.63 -0.32 13.64
C VAL A 251 1.14 -1.76 13.46
N LEU A 252 0.40 -2.25 14.45
CA LEU A 252 -0.21 -3.57 14.42
C LEU A 252 -1.68 -3.41 13.99
N ARG A 253 -2.03 -3.98 12.83
CA ARG A 253 -3.44 -4.00 12.40
C ARG A 253 -3.99 -5.41 12.58
N HIS A 254 -5.08 -5.50 13.32
CA HIS A 254 -5.84 -6.74 13.46
C HIS A 254 -6.79 -6.90 12.26
N GLY A 255 -6.75 -8.05 11.61
CA GLY A 255 -7.45 -8.31 10.36
C GLY A 255 -8.98 -8.40 10.48
N GLY A 256 -9.48 -8.75 11.66
CA GLY A 256 -10.91 -8.92 11.91
C GLY A 256 -11.74 -7.63 11.87
N SER A 257 -11.16 -6.47 12.15
CA SER A 257 -11.92 -5.23 12.36
C SER A 257 -12.21 -4.42 11.08
N GLN A 258 -11.55 -4.73 9.95
CA GLN A 258 -11.71 -3.97 8.71
C GLN A 258 -11.70 -4.87 7.46
N ARG A 259 -12.90 -5.18 6.95
CA ARG A 259 -13.16 -5.69 5.59
C ARG A 259 -12.39 -6.96 5.21
N GLY A 260 -12.13 -7.85 6.17
CA GLY A 260 -11.45 -9.12 5.90
C GLY A 260 -10.02 -8.92 5.36
N LYS A 261 -9.29 -7.90 5.81
CA LYS A 261 -7.83 -7.83 5.60
C LYS A 261 -7.15 -8.82 6.57
N PRO A 262 -6.01 -9.43 6.24
CA PRO A 262 -5.27 -10.23 7.21
C PRO A 262 -4.61 -9.33 8.27
N ASN A 263 -4.16 -9.94 9.37
CA ASN A 263 -3.28 -9.27 10.32
C ASN A 263 -2.08 -8.68 9.57
N SER A 264 -1.67 -7.47 9.93
CA SER A 264 -0.53 -6.83 9.26
C SER A 264 0.35 -6.09 10.24
N LEU A 265 1.65 -6.30 10.10
CA LEU A 265 2.70 -5.51 10.73
C LEU A 265 3.09 -4.40 9.77
N LYS A 266 3.11 -3.17 10.26
CA LYS A 266 3.70 -2.05 9.53
C LYS A 266 4.82 -1.44 10.35
N ILE A 267 5.97 -1.28 9.72
CA ILE A 267 7.16 -0.68 10.31
C ILE A 267 7.34 0.70 9.70
N ILE A 268 7.45 1.71 10.57
CA ILE A 268 7.82 3.07 10.22
C ILE A 268 9.23 3.29 10.77
N LEU A 269 10.18 3.49 9.87
CA LEU A 269 11.58 3.72 10.21
C LEU A 269 11.82 5.16 10.67
N THR A 270 12.97 5.41 11.29
CA THR A 270 13.41 6.75 11.73
C THR A 270 13.54 7.72 10.55
N ASP A 271 13.84 7.22 9.35
CA ASP A 271 13.87 7.96 8.08
C ASP A 271 12.50 8.13 7.39
N TYR A 272 11.41 7.82 8.10
CA TYR A 272 10.03 7.88 7.61
C TYR A 272 9.65 6.89 6.51
N LYS A 273 10.53 5.96 6.11
CA LYS A 273 10.13 4.86 5.23
C LYS A 273 9.09 3.99 5.92
N VAL A 274 8.07 3.60 5.17
CA VAL A 274 6.97 2.78 5.66
C VAL A 274 6.96 1.45 4.90
N LYS A 275 7.00 0.34 5.64
CA LYS A 275 6.94 -1.01 5.11
C LYS A 275 5.77 -1.76 5.73
N SER A 276 5.01 -2.49 4.90
CA SER A 276 3.81 -3.20 5.32
C SER A 276 3.92 -4.68 4.98
N TYR A 277 3.66 -5.52 5.97
CA TYR A 277 3.78 -6.97 5.90
C TYR A 277 2.49 -7.59 6.36
N TYR A 278 1.81 -8.28 5.45
CA TYR A 278 0.59 -9.02 5.74
C TYR A 278 0.97 -10.43 6.19
N ALA A 279 0.32 -10.92 7.24
CA ALA A 279 0.61 -12.21 7.87
C ALA A 279 -0.64 -13.10 7.83
N THR A 280 -0.98 -13.59 6.64
CA THR A 280 -2.16 -14.47 6.44
C THR A 280 -2.01 -15.83 7.10
N SER A 281 -0.78 -16.34 7.25
CA SER A 281 -0.50 -17.65 7.85
C SER A 281 -0.57 -17.65 9.38
N ILE A 282 -0.42 -16.48 10.03
CA ILE A 282 -0.38 -16.37 11.48
C ILE A 282 -1.81 -16.38 12.04
N ASN A 283 -2.10 -17.36 12.90
CA ASN A 283 -3.37 -17.44 13.61
C ASN A 283 -3.49 -16.35 14.70
N GLU A 284 -4.69 -16.15 15.23
CA GLU A 284 -4.96 -15.11 16.22
C GLU A 284 -4.13 -15.28 17.50
N LYS A 285 -3.98 -16.50 18.01
CA LYS A 285 -3.20 -16.77 19.24
C LYS A 285 -1.74 -16.36 19.09
N THR A 286 -1.11 -16.74 17.98
CA THR A 286 0.29 -16.40 17.67
C THR A 286 0.43 -14.89 17.41
N TRP A 287 -0.55 -14.26 16.75
CA TRP A 287 -0.56 -12.81 16.54
C TRP A 287 -0.67 -12.03 17.86
N LEU A 288 -1.54 -12.46 18.77
CA LEU A 288 -1.68 -11.84 20.09
C LEU A 288 -0.41 -12.03 20.94
N LYS A 289 0.24 -13.20 20.84
CA LYS A 289 1.53 -13.44 21.49
C LYS A 289 2.60 -12.47 20.96
N PHE A 290 2.73 -12.37 19.63
CA PHE A 290 3.63 -11.41 18.98
C PHE A 290 3.35 -9.97 19.41
N ALA A 291 2.08 -9.56 19.39
CA ALA A 291 1.65 -8.22 19.81
C ALA A 291 1.92 -7.93 21.30
N LYS A 292 1.96 -8.95 22.15
CA LYS A 292 2.32 -8.81 23.56
C LYS A 292 3.84 -8.69 23.73
N ASP A 293 4.60 -9.54 23.05
CA ASP A 293 6.05 -9.58 23.21
C ASP A 293 6.72 -8.36 22.55
N ILE A 294 6.20 -7.87 21.43
CA ILE A 294 6.72 -6.67 20.77
C ILE A 294 6.56 -5.41 21.62
N LYS A 295 5.57 -5.37 22.53
CA LYS A 295 5.40 -4.27 23.50
C LYS A 295 6.50 -4.21 24.56
N LYS A 296 7.27 -5.28 24.72
CA LYS A 296 8.45 -5.30 25.60
C LYS A 296 9.63 -4.56 24.97
N LEU A 297 9.68 -4.53 23.63
CA LEU A 297 10.59 -3.64 22.91
C LEU A 297 10.11 -2.21 23.19
N LYS A 298 10.98 -1.34 23.71
CA LYS A 298 10.67 0.05 24.11
C LYS A 298 10.43 0.97 22.89
N ILE A 299 9.70 0.47 21.90
CA ILE A 299 9.36 1.09 20.62
C ILE A 299 7.91 1.58 20.72
N LYS A 300 7.61 2.72 20.12
CA LYS A 300 6.24 3.23 20.02
C LYS A 300 5.38 2.25 19.20
N ILE A 301 4.25 1.81 19.77
CA ILE A 301 3.30 0.90 19.10
C ILE A 301 1.93 1.56 18.96
N ARG A 302 1.30 1.37 17.81
CA ARG A 302 -0.07 1.81 17.48
C ARG A 302 -0.92 0.69 16.91
#